data_AF-A0A1J3JMT2-F1
#
_entry.id   AF-A0A1J3JMT2-F1
#
_cell.length_a   1.000
_cell.length_b   1.000
_cell.length_c   1.000
_cell.angle_alpha   90.00
_cell.angle_beta   90.00
_cell.angle_gamma   90.00
#
_symmetry.space_group_name_H-M   'P 1'
#
loop_
_entity.id
_entity.type
_entity.pdbx_description
1 polymer ?
#
loop_
_entity_poly.entity_id
_entity_poly.type
_entity_poly.pdbx_seq_one_letter_code
_entity_poly.pdbx_strand_id
1 'polypeptide(L)'
;LLTPSKDFENYVGIEDHISQMSALLELESEQVKMIGIWGSSGIGKTTIARALFNRLSRHFQGRIYIDRRFVAKSMDIYSKNNPDDYNMKLHLQEKFLCKILDRKMIEVDHLGVVKGKLKDMKVLIFIDDLDDQV
;
A
#
# COMPACT_ATOMS: atom_id res chain seq x y z
N LEU A 1 -9.27 -12.94 16.16
CA LEU A 1 -9.99 -11.66 16.38
C LEU A 1 -8.95 -10.54 16.34
N LEU A 2 -8.87 -9.80 15.23
CA LEU A 2 -8.01 -8.61 15.14
C LEU A 2 -8.80 -7.42 15.66
N THR A 3 -8.40 -6.91 16.82
CA THR A 3 -8.99 -5.69 17.39
C THR A 3 -8.69 -4.53 16.44
N PRO A 4 -9.68 -3.71 16.06
CA PRO A 4 -9.41 -2.50 15.29
C PRO A 4 -8.43 -1.59 16.04
N SER A 5 -7.50 -0.96 15.31
CA SER A 5 -6.61 0.03 15.90
C SER A 5 -7.41 1.19 16.50
N LYS A 6 -7.03 1.62 17.71
CA LYS A 6 -7.61 2.75 18.42
C LYS A 6 -7.02 4.10 18.01
N ASP A 7 -6.00 4.10 17.16
CA ASP A 7 -5.20 5.29 16.82
C ASP A 7 -6.05 6.43 16.21
N PHE A 8 -7.24 6.09 15.68
CA PHE A 8 -8.14 7.02 15.00
C PHE A 8 -9.50 7.20 15.69
N GLU A 9 -9.73 6.65 16.89
CA GLU A 9 -11.03 6.71 17.58
C GLU A 9 -11.49 8.15 17.87
N ASN A 10 -10.56 9.08 18.05
CA ASN A 10 -10.86 10.48 18.38
C ASN A 10 -10.98 11.40 17.14
N TYR A 11 -10.90 10.86 15.92
CA TYR A 11 -10.95 11.66 14.69
C TYR A 11 -12.39 11.89 14.25
N VAL A 12 -12.80 13.16 14.19
CA VAL A 12 -14.15 13.55 13.76
C VAL A 12 -14.33 13.29 12.27
N GLY A 13 -15.46 12.69 11.88
CA GLY A 13 -15.82 12.46 10.47
C GLY A 13 -15.08 11.31 9.78
N ILE A 14 -14.21 10.57 10.48
CA ILE A 14 -13.42 9.50 9.86
C ILE A 14 -14.28 8.32 9.40
N GLU A 15 -15.35 8.01 10.13
CA GLU A 15 -16.27 6.92 9.79
C GLU A 15 -17.05 7.23 8.51
N ASP A 16 -17.34 8.50 8.22
CA ASP A 16 -17.98 8.91 6.95
C ASP A 16 -17.04 8.65 5.77
N HIS A 17 -15.76 9.01 5.91
CA HIS A 17 -14.75 8.72 4.89
C HIS A 17 -14.54 7.21 4.69
N ILE A 18 -14.57 6.41 5.76
CA ILE A 18 -14.48 4.94 5.69
C ILE A 18 -15.69 4.37 4.95
N SER A 19 -16.89 4.84 5.27
CA SER A 19 -18.13 4.39 4.63
C SER A 19 -18.13 4.71 3.13
N GLN A 20 -17.80 5.95 2.77
CA GLN A 20 -17.69 6.37 1.36
C GLN A 20 -16.65 5.57 0.58
N MET A 21 -15.46 5.37 1.16
CA MET A 21 -14.40 4.59 0.50
C MET A 21 -14.79 3.12 0.35
N SER A 22 -15.43 2.52 1.36
CA SER A 22 -15.91 1.14 1.30
C SER A 22 -16.95 0.95 0.19
N ALA A 23 -17.83 1.95 0.00
CA ALA A 23 -18.80 1.96 -1.09
C ALA A 23 -18.11 2.07 -2.46
N LEU A 24 -17.13 2.97 -2.62
CA LEU A 24 -16.37 3.10 -3.88
C LEU A 24 -15.58 1.83 -4.23
N LEU A 25 -14.95 1.22 -3.23
CA LEU A 25 -14.22 -0.03 -3.41
C LEU A 25 -15.14 -1.19 -3.79
N GLU A 26 -16.41 -1.17 -3.37
CA GLU A 26 -17.35 -2.29 -3.44
C GLU A 26 -16.64 -3.60 -3.08
N LEU A 27 -16.40 -3.83 -1.79
CA LEU A 27 -15.49 -4.89 -1.34
C LEU A 27 -15.79 -6.28 -1.92
N GLU A 28 -17.00 -6.57 -2.39
CA GLU A 28 -17.35 -7.86 -3.01
C GLU A 28 -17.08 -7.92 -4.53
N SER A 29 -16.58 -6.85 -5.14
CA SER A 29 -16.24 -6.79 -6.57
C SER A 29 -14.92 -7.51 -6.86
N GLU A 30 -14.86 -8.25 -7.97
CA GLU A 30 -13.64 -8.89 -8.49
C GLU A 30 -12.81 -7.94 -9.38
N GLN A 31 -13.30 -6.73 -9.63
CA GLN A 31 -12.61 -5.77 -10.49
C GLN A 31 -11.45 -5.07 -9.77
N VAL A 32 -10.40 -4.76 -10.52
CA VAL A 32 -9.31 -3.90 -10.04
C VAL A 32 -9.80 -2.44 -10.02
N LYS A 33 -9.70 -1.80 -8.86
CA LYS A 33 -10.09 -0.40 -8.67
C LYS A 33 -8.93 0.44 -8.16
N MET A 34 -8.81 1.65 -8.71
CA MET A 34 -7.86 2.68 -8.26
C MET A 34 -8.65 3.93 -7.88
N ILE A 35 -8.44 4.43 -6.66
CA ILE A 35 -9.16 5.59 -6.12
C ILE A 35 -8.13 6.62 -5.66
N GLY A 36 -8.28 7.86 -6.12
CA GLY A 36 -7.44 8.97 -5.72
C GLY A 36 -8.03 9.75 -4.55
N ILE A 37 -7.23 10.02 -3.51
CA ILE A 37 -7.56 10.96 -2.43
C ILE A 37 -6.83 12.27 -2.72
N TRP A 38 -7.58 13.33 -2.99
CA TRP A 38 -7.04 14.63 -3.42
C TRP A 38 -7.67 15.77 -2.63
N GLY A 39 -7.02 16.94 -2.64
CA GLY A 39 -7.41 18.11 -1.87
C GLY A 39 -6.22 18.93 -1.38
N SER A 40 -6.49 20.08 -0.78
CA SER A 40 -5.48 21.05 -0.33
C SER A 40 -4.43 20.47 0.64
N SER A 41 -3.28 21.14 0.75
CA SER A 41 -2.30 20.82 1.79
C SER A 41 -2.93 20.95 3.19
N GLY A 42 -2.55 20.09 4.13
CA GLY A 42 -3.04 20.12 5.50
C GLY A 42 -4.47 19.59 5.75
N ILE A 43 -5.25 19.25 4.71
CA ILE A 43 -6.65 18.82 4.87
C ILE A 43 -6.82 17.41 5.50
N GLY A 44 -5.72 16.67 5.70
CA GLY A 44 -5.76 15.34 6.34
C GLY A 44 -5.82 14.14 5.39
N LYS A 45 -5.41 14.28 4.11
CA LYS A 45 -5.40 13.16 3.13
C LYS A 45 -4.67 11.91 3.63
N THR A 46 -3.43 12.06 4.07
CA THR A 46 -2.62 10.97 4.65
C THR A 46 -3.25 10.39 5.91
N THR A 47 -3.86 11.23 6.74
CA THR A 47 -4.60 10.78 7.93
C THR A 47 -5.76 9.85 7.55
N ILE A 48 -6.57 10.27 6.58
CA ILE A 48 -7.68 9.47 6.05
C ILE A 48 -7.16 8.17 5.44
N ALA A 49 -6.10 8.23 4.63
CA ALA A 49 -5.47 7.05 4.03
C ALA A 49 -5.00 6.03 5.08
N ARG A 50 -4.36 6.48 6.17
CA ARG A 50 -3.91 5.60 7.25
C ARG A 50 -5.07 4.97 8.03
N ALA A 51 -6.12 5.74 8.31
CA ALA A 51 -7.32 5.21 8.96
C ALA A 51 -8.02 4.15 8.10
N LEU A 52 -8.19 4.43 6.80
CA LEU A 52 -8.72 3.50 5.83
C LEU A 52 -7.90 2.21 5.75
N PHE A 53 -6.57 2.33 5.63
CA PHE A 53 -5.69 1.16 5.61
C PHE A 53 -5.88 0.28 6.85
N ASN A 54 -5.89 0.87 8.04
CA ASN A 54 -6.07 0.11 9.28
C ASN A 54 -7.45 -0.58 9.38
N ARG A 55 -8.51 0.07 8.91
CA ARG A 55 -9.88 -0.47 8.97
C ARG A 55 -10.19 -1.51 7.90
N LEU A 56 -9.71 -1.29 6.67
CA LEU A 56 -10.03 -2.09 5.50
C LEU A 56 -9.12 -3.30 5.33
N SER A 57 -7.87 -3.25 5.81
CA SER A 57 -6.86 -4.31 5.61
C SER A 57 -7.35 -5.73 5.96
N ARG A 58 -8.25 -5.87 6.95
CA ARG A 58 -8.83 -7.15 7.36
C ARG A 58 -9.67 -7.86 6.29
N HIS A 59 -10.13 -7.14 5.27
CA HIS A 59 -10.94 -7.67 4.17
C HIS A 59 -10.10 -8.16 2.98
N PHE A 60 -8.77 -8.06 3.06
CA PHE A 60 -7.84 -8.36 1.98
C PHE A 60 -6.80 -9.41 2.41
N GLN A 61 -6.46 -10.31 1.50
CA GLN A 61 -5.48 -11.38 1.74
C GLN A 61 -4.06 -10.83 1.85
N GLY A 62 -3.74 -9.80 1.04
CA GLY A 62 -2.48 -9.06 1.12
C GLY A 62 -2.75 -7.57 1.28
N ARG A 63 -1.92 -6.87 2.07
CA ARG A 63 -2.03 -5.42 2.22
C ARG A 63 -0.68 -4.75 2.40
N ILE A 64 -0.52 -3.56 1.83
CA ILE A 64 0.69 -2.76 1.97
C ILE A 64 0.38 -1.26 1.92
N TYR A 65 1.12 -0.51 2.73
CA TYR A 65 1.16 0.95 2.68
C TYR A 65 2.54 1.36 2.19
N ILE A 66 2.59 1.99 1.01
CA ILE A 66 3.81 2.44 0.34
C ILE A 66 3.91 3.94 0.55
N ASP A 67 4.88 4.33 1.37
CA ASP A 67 5.24 5.73 1.64
C ASP A 67 6.76 5.93 1.49
N ARG A 68 7.23 7.16 1.68
CA ARG A 68 8.68 7.48 1.66
C ARG A 68 9.51 6.56 2.55
N ARG A 69 8.97 6.11 3.68
CA ARG A 69 9.70 5.23 4.62
C ARG A 69 9.87 3.84 4.04
N PHE A 70 8.85 3.31 3.37
CA PHE A 70 8.97 2.04 2.64
C PHE A 70 10.04 2.13 1.55
N VAL A 71 10.01 3.20 0.74
CA VAL A 71 10.98 3.41 -0.34
C VAL A 71 12.39 3.54 0.21
N ALA A 72 12.62 4.44 1.18
CA ALA A 72 13.92 4.67 1.79
C ALA A 72 14.52 3.38 2.40
N LYS A 73 13.71 2.59 3.12
CA LYS A 73 14.17 1.29 3.68
C LYS A 73 14.48 0.25 2.61
N SER A 74 13.79 0.31 1.47
CA SER A 74 14.03 -0.60 0.35
C SER A 74 15.28 -0.21 -0.44
N MET A 75 15.71 1.05 -0.35
CA MET A 75 16.89 1.57 -1.05
C MET A 75 18.18 1.56 -0.20
N ASP A 76 18.12 1.26 1.09
CA ASP A 76 19.27 1.37 2.02
C ASP A 76 20.49 0.49 1.61
N ILE A 77 20.28 -0.56 0.82
CA ILE A 77 21.32 -1.49 0.36
C ILE A 77 21.92 -1.09 -1.00
N TYR A 78 21.18 -0.30 -1.79
CA TYR A 78 21.60 0.12 -3.12
C TYR A 78 22.03 1.60 -3.04
N SER A 79 23.32 1.86 -3.19
CA SER A 79 23.80 3.25 -3.35
C SER A 79 23.05 3.89 -4.52
N LYS A 80 22.75 5.18 -4.39
CA LYS A 80 21.81 6.02 -5.17
C LYS A 80 22.06 6.12 -6.70
N ASN A 81 22.48 5.06 -7.36
CA ASN A 81 22.92 5.08 -8.74
C ASN A 81 21.83 4.43 -9.60
N ASN A 82 20.89 5.28 -10.01
CA ASN A 82 19.85 5.03 -11.00
C ASN A 82 18.62 4.22 -10.53
N PRO A 83 17.47 4.87 -10.22
CA PRO A 83 16.21 4.17 -9.93
C PRO A 83 15.70 3.33 -11.12
N ASP A 84 16.20 3.57 -12.33
CA ASP A 84 15.92 2.72 -13.49
C ASP A 84 16.76 1.43 -13.56
N ASP A 85 17.70 1.23 -12.65
CA ASP A 85 18.49 0.01 -12.57
C ASP A 85 17.59 -1.23 -12.41
N TYR A 86 17.85 -2.24 -13.23
CA TYR A 86 17.02 -3.45 -13.26
C TYR A 86 17.10 -4.21 -11.93
N ASN A 87 18.26 -4.26 -11.28
CA ASN A 87 18.41 -4.93 -9.98
C ASN A 87 17.70 -4.17 -8.87
N MET A 88 17.70 -2.83 -8.91
CA MET A 88 16.89 -2.01 -8.01
C MET A 88 15.40 -2.32 -8.16
N LYS A 89 14.90 -2.45 -9.40
CA LYS A 89 13.50 -2.83 -9.65
C LYS A 89 13.17 -4.23 -9.12
N LEU A 90 14.07 -5.21 -9.27
CA LEU A 90 13.90 -6.55 -8.68
C LEU A 90 13.88 -6.49 -7.15
N HIS A 91 14.79 -5.73 -6.55
CA HIS A 91 14.86 -5.61 -5.09
C HIS A 91 13.62 -4.92 -4.51
N LEU A 92 13.11 -3.89 -5.17
CA LEU A 92 11.87 -3.24 -4.76
C LEU A 92 10.68 -4.21 -4.85
N GLN A 93 10.60 -5.03 -5.90
CA GLN A 93 9.60 -6.08 -6.01
C GLN A 93 9.74 -7.14 -4.91
N GLU A 94 10.96 -7.52 -4.54
CA GLU A 94 11.23 -8.42 -3.42
C GLU A 94 10.69 -7.82 -2.10
N LYS A 95 11.04 -6.57 -1.78
CA LYS A 95 10.56 -5.91 -0.55
C LYS A 95 9.05 -5.74 -0.53
N PHE A 96 8.47 -5.36 -1.67
CA PHE A 96 7.03 -5.25 -1.84
C PHE A 96 6.33 -6.60 -1.59
N LEU A 97 6.82 -7.67 -2.23
CA LEU A 97 6.24 -9.01 -2.07
C LEU A 97 6.40 -9.54 -0.65
N CYS A 98 7.57 -9.38 -0.04
CA CYS A 98 7.80 -9.77 1.36
C CYS A 98 6.79 -9.09 2.28
N LYS A 99 6.54 -7.79 2.07
CA LYS A 99 5.63 -7.02 2.91
C LYS A 99 4.16 -7.35 2.67
N ILE A 100 3.71 -7.44 1.43
CA ILE A 100 2.30 -7.66 1.10
C ILE A 100 1.84 -9.10 1.38
N LEU A 101 2.76 -10.07 1.28
CA LEU A 101 2.51 -11.50 1.55
C LEU A 101 2.88 -11.94 2.97
N ASP A 102 3.39 -11.02 3.79
CA ASP A 102 3.87 -11.26 5.16
C ASP A 102 4.89 -12.42 5.23
N ARG A 103 5.90 -12.36 4.35
CA ARG A 103 7.00 -13.35 4.27
C ARG A 103 8.34 -12.69 4.54
N LYS A 104 9.27 -13.46 5.13
CA LYS A 104 10.62 -12.96 5.44
C LYS A 104 11.50 -12.75 4.21
N MET A 105 11.35 -13.61 3.21
CA MET A 105 12.17 -13.60 1.99
C MET A 105 11.38 -14.19 0.83
N ILE A 106 11.50 -13.58 -0.34
CA ILE A 106 10.89 -14.02 -1.59
C ILE A 106 11.90 -13.81 -2.70
N GLU A 107 12.17 -14.86 -3.46
CA GLU A 107 13.02 -14.77 -4.63
C GLU A 107 12.31 -14.01 -5.75
N VAL A 108 13.00 -13.02 -6.32
CA VAL A 108 12.56 -12.24 -7.47
C VAL A 108 13.71 -12.16 -8.48
N ASP A 109 13.62 -13.00 -9.49
CA ASP A 109 14.59 -13.15 -10.59
C ASP A 109 14.17 -12.36 -11.85
N HIS A 110 12.88 -12.02 -11.98
CA HIS A 110 12.37 -11.18 -13.07
C HIS A 110 11.19 -10.29 -12.65
N LEU A 111 10.91 -9.23 -13.41
CA LEU A 111 9.87 -8.23 -13.09
C LEU A 111 8.43 -8.73 -13.19
N GLY A 112 8.21 -9.98 -13.59
CA GLY A 112 6.90 -10.61 -13.73
C GLY A 112 6.44 -11.36 -12.49
N VAL A 113 7.32 -11.55 -11.49
CA VAL A 113 7.04 -12.35 -10.29
C VAL A 113 5.85 -11.77 -9.52
N VAL A 114 5.74 -10.44 -9.42
CA VAL A 114 4.60 -9.79 -8.74
C VAL A 114 3.26 -10.23 -9.33
N LYS A 115 3.14 -10.19 -10.67
CA LYS A 115 1.92 -10.61 -11.36
C LYS A 115 1.58 -12.07 -11.04
N GLY A 116 2.57 -12.96 -11.11
CA GLY A 116 2.36 -14.39 -10.84
C GLY A 116 2.00 -14.71 -9.39
N LYS A 117 2.54 -13.96 -8.42
CA LYS A 117 2.25 -14.18 -6.99
C LYS A 117 0.93 -13.56 -6.54
N LEU A 118 0.47 -12.48 -7.17
CA LEU A 118 -0.73 -11.75 -6.76
C LEU A 118 -1.98 -12.02 -7.60
N LYS A 119 -1.87 -12.71 -8.76
CA LYS A 119 -2.96 -12.88 -9.74
C LYS A 119 -4.31 -13.35 -9.19
N ASP A 120 -4.31 -14.19 -8.16
CA ASP A 120 -5.52 -14.81 -7.60
C ASP A 120 -5.75 -14.33 -6.15
N MET A 121 -5.22 -13.16 -5.82
CA MET A 121 -5.29 -12.58 -4.48
C MET A 121 -6.05 -11.26 -4.48
N LYS A 122 -6.98 -11.13 -3.54
CA LYS A 122 -7.59 -9.86 -3.18
C LYS A 122 -6.60 -9.04 -2.34
N VAL A 123 -6.00 -8.02 -2.94
CA VAL A 123 -4.95 -7.19 -2.33
C VAL A 123 -5.36 -5.73 -2.16
N LEU A 124 -4.88 -5.08 -1.10
CA LEU A 124 -5.05 -3.66 -0.83
C LEU A 124 -3.71 -2.94 -0.86
N ILE A 125 -3.57 -1.95 -1.72
CA ILE A 125 -2.34 -1.17 -1.89
C ILE A 125 -2.68 0.30 -1.66
N PHE A 126 -2.05 0.91 -0.66
CA PHE A 126 -2.05 2.36 -0.49
C PHE A 126 -0.70 2.90 -0.96
N ILE A 127 -0.74 3.97 -1.76
CA ILE A 127 0.43 4.69 -2.25
C ILE A 127 0.26 6.14 -1.79
N ASP A 128 1.19 6.64 -0.99
CA ASP A 128 1.09 7.93 -0.31
C ASP A 128 2.43 8.65 -0.31
N ASP A 129 2.39 9.96 -0.61
CA ASP A 129 3.55 10.86 -0.54
C ASP A 129 4.81 10.33 -1.27
N LEU A 130 4.63 9.86 -2.51
CA LEU A 130 5.74 9.59 -3.43
C LEU A 130 5.92 10.84 -4.31
N ASP A 131 7.10 11.47 -4.26
CA ASP A 131 7.42 12.59 -5.14
C ASP A 131 7.45 12.14 -6.61
N ASP A 132 7.11 13.07 -7.52
CA ASP A 132 7.28 12.89 -8.97
C ASP A 132 8.77 12.78 -9.41
N GLN A 133 9.71 12.75 -8.46
CA GLN A 133 11.16 12.72 -8.69
C GLN A 133 11.86 11.47 -8.14
N VAL A 134 11.14 10.36 -7.99
CA VAL A 134 11.77 9.03 -7.91
C VAL A 134 11.95 8.49 -9.32
#